data_AF-A0A2P2MU28-F1
#
_entry.id   AF-A0A2P2MU28-F1
#
_cell.length_a   1.000
_cell.length_b   1.000
_cell.length_c   1.000
_cell.angle_alpha   90.00
_cell.angle_beta   90.00
_cell.angle_gamma   90.00
#
_symmetry.space_group_name_H-M   'P 1'
#
loop_
_entity.id
_entity.type
_entity.pdbx_description
1 polymer ?
#
loop_
_entity_poly.entity_id
_entity_poly.type
_entity_poly.pdbx_seq_one_letter_code
_entity_poly.pdbx_strand_id
1 'polypeptide(L)'
;MLVRDKSQANSSFNSMQRVKVYRLNDDGKWDDQGTGHVTIDYLERTEEPGLYVIDEEDNETLLLHRIMPDDIYRKQQDTIISWSDPEYSTELALSFQETTGCSYIWDHICNFQRTLQFSTLNNETFHSMNSELRELPVVELSTLPLILKTVSESGIADHMRLTDLIVKDVRFLSLTFF
;
A
#
# COMPACT_ATOMS: atom_id res chain seq x y z
N MET A 1 6.46 2.26 -36.64
CA MET A 1 6.98 3.44 -35.92
C MET A 1 5.89 3.88 -34.96
N LEU A 2 5.88 3.34 -33.73
CA LEU A 2 4.86 3.67 -32.72
C LEU A 2 5.34 4.89 -31.94
N VAL A 3 4.61 5.98 -32.11
CA VAL A 3 4.72 7.21 -31.31
C VAL A 3 4.12 6.88 -29.94
N ARG A 4 4.94 6.93 -28.88
CA ARG A 4 4.46 6.92 -27.50
C ARG A 4 3.93 8.30 -27.18
N ASP A 5 2.61 8.40 -27.02
CA ASP A 5 1.93 9.60 -26.58
C ASP A 5 2.23 9.83 -25.09
N LYS A 6 2.85 10.96 -24.77
CA LYS A 6 3.10 11.44 -23.40
C LYS A 6 1.91 12.28 -22.98
N SER A 7 0.97 11.67 -22.26
CA SER A 7 -0.07 12.41 -21.55
C SER A 7 0.53 13.06 -20.29
N GLN A 8 0.60 14.38 -20.34
CA GLN A 8 1.03 15.36 -19.33
C GLN A 8 0.65 15.06 -17.86
N ALA A 9 1.68 15.05 -17.03
CA ALA A 9 1.88 15.88 -15.84
C ALA A 9 0.66 16.21 -14.96
N ASN A 10 0.65 15.59 -13.77
CA ASN A 10 0.18 16.24 -12.54
C ASN A 10 1.23 16.02 -11.44
N SER A 11 1.71 17.15 -10.89
CA SER A 11 2.64 17.35 -9.75
C SER A 11 4.08 16.82 -9.86
N SER A 12 4.95 17.66 -10.41
CA SER A 12 6.40 17.59 -10.41
C SER A 12 7.03 17.76 -9.02
N PHE A 13 6.97 16.72 -8.18
CA PHE A 13 8.09 16.40 -7.28
C PHE A 13 8.80 15.21 -7.95
N ASN A 14 10.13 15.24 -8.07
CA ASN A 14 10.87 14.06 -8.56
C ASN A 14 10.39 12.84 -7.77
N SER A 15 9.67 11.92 -8.41
CA SER A 15 9.02 10.77 -7.75
C SER A 15 10.01 9.77 -7.16
N MET A 16 11.29 9.96 -7.49
CA MET A 16 12.43 9.15 -7.12
C MET A 16 13.26 9.92 -6.07
N GLN A 17 13.21 9.45 -4.81
CA GLN A 17 13.92 10.09 -3.70
C GLN A 17 15.28 9.44 -3.52
N ARG A 18 16.37 10.21 -3.59
CA ARG A 18 17.73 9.65 -3.45
C ARG A 18 18.02 9.22 -2.01
N VAL A 19 18.48 7.99 -1.84
CA VAL A 19 18.73 7.35 -0.54
C VAL A 19 20.02 6.52 -0.57
N LYS A 20 20.64 6.35 0.60
CA LYS A 20 21.58 5.27 0.87
C LYS A 20 20.87 4.15 1.61
N VAL A 21 21.15 2.91 1.21
CA VAL A 21 20.62 1.71 1.87
C VAL A 21 21.67 1.18 2.84
N TYR A 22 21.27 0.92 4.07
CA TYR A 22 22.14 0.35 5.09
C TYR A 22 21.56 -0.94 5.65
N ARG A 23 22.45 -1.88 5.99
CA ARG A 23 22.13 -3.13 6.69
C ARG A 23 22.99 -3.26 7.94
N LEU A 24 22.39 -3.63 9.06
CA LEU A 24 23.12 -3.91 10.29
C LEU A 24 23.76 -5.31 10.19
N ASN A 25 25.06 -5.39 10.40
CA ASN A 25 25.81 -6.65 10.41
C ASN A 25 25.93 -7.27 11.81
N ASP A 26 26.50 -8.47 11.87
CA ASP A 26 26.68 -9.25 13.11
C ASP A 26 27.59 -8.56 14.14
N ASP A 27 28.46 -7.63 13.69
CA ASP A 27 29.31 -6.81 14.56
C ASP A 27 28.57 -5.60 15.17
N GLY A 28 27.28 -5.43 14.85
CA GLY A 28 26.47 -4.30 15.28
C GLY A 28 26.81 -2.99 14.56
N LYS A 29 27.39 -3.07 13.36
CA LYS A 29 27.72 -1.91 12.52
C LYS A 29 26.83 -1.85 11.29
N TRP A 30 26.62 -0.64 10.79
CA TRP A 30 25.86 -0.41 9.57
C TRP A 30 26.77 -0.47 8.34
N ASP A 31 26.48 -1.42 7.45
CA ASP A 31 27.15 -1.57 6.17
C ASP A 31 26.39 -0.80 5.07
N ASP A 32 27.08 0.05 4.32
CA ASP A 32 26.54 0.74 3.14
C ASP A 32 26.33 -0.29 2.03
N GLN A 33 25.08 -0.46 1.60
CA GLN A 33 24.69 -1.39 0.54
C GLN A 33 24.63 -0.73 -0.84
N GLY A 34 24.73 0.60 -0.93
CA GLY A 34 24.62 1.33 -2.17
C GLY A 34 23.81 2.62 -2.06
N THR A 35 23.84 3.40 -3.15
CA THR A 35 23.10 4.66 -3.26
C THR A 35 22.16 4.56 -4.45
N GLY A 36 20.89 4.87 -4.23
CA GLY A 36 19.86 4.70 -5.25
C GLY A 36 18.68 5.62 -5.04
N HIS A 37 17.63 5.36 -5.80
CA HIS A 37 16.39 6.12 -5.76
C HIS A 37 15.26 5.25 -5.26
N VAL A 38 14.64 5.65 -4.14
CA VAL A 38 13.48 4.95 -3.57
C VAL A 38 12.18 5.41 -4.23
N THR A 39 11.33 4.44 -4.54
CA THR A 39 9.93 4.61 -4.93
C THR A 39 9.03 3.69 -4.11
N ILE A 40 7.73 4.02 -4.09
CA ILE A 40 6.69 3.13 -3.56
C ILE A 40 5.85 2.69 -4.75
N ASP A 41 5.73 1.37 -4.93
CA ASP A 41 4.88 0.80 -5.97
C ASP A 41 4.16 -0.45 -5.45
N TYR A 42 3.11 -0.88 -6.14
CA TYR A 42 2.36 -2.08 -5.79
C TYR A 42 3.00 -3.32 -6.42
N LEU A 43 3.22 -4.36 -5.62
CA LEU A 43 3.71 -5.65 -6.13
C LEU A 43 2.68 -6.22 -7.13
N GLU A 44 3.15 -6.64 -8.32
CA GLU A 44 2.34 -7.07 -9.48
C GLU A 44 1.39 -8.26 -9.25
N ARG A 45 1.27 -8.78 -8.03
CA ARG A 45 0.46 -9.96 -7.70
C ARG A 45 -0.29 -9.89 -6.39
N THR A 46 0.08 -8.99 -5.48
CA THR A 46 -0.48 -8.97 -4.11
C THR A 46 -1.29 -7.72 -3.80
N GLU A 47 -1.35 -6.74 -4.70
CA GLU A 47 -1.96 -5.41 -4.44
C GLU A 47 -1.40 -4.76 -3.15
N GLU A 48 -0.19 -5.14 -2.75
CA GLU A 48 0.48 -4.61 -1.56
C GLU A 48 1.58 -3.65 -1.96
N PRO A 49 1.71 -2.49 -1.29
CA PRO A 49 2.77 -1.54 -1.57
C PRO A 49 4.12 -2.07 -1.05
N GLY A 50 5.15 -1.86 -1.84
CA GLY A 50 6.55 -2.14 -1.53
C GLY A 50 7.43 -0.91 -1.73
N LEU A 51 8.53 -0.86 -0.98
CA LEU A 51 9.65 0.04 -1.21
C LEU A 51 10.58 -0.60 -2.22
N TYR A 52 10.88 0.14 -3.28
CA TYR A 52 11.84 -0.25 -4.32
C TYR A 52 12.98 0.74 -4.31
N VAL A 53 14.21 0.29 -4.19
CA VAL A 53 15.40 1.13 -4.37
C VAL A 53 16.16 0.63 -5.58
N ILE A 54 16.29 1.51 -6.57
CA ILE A 54 17.04 1.24 -7.80
C ILE A 54 18.39 1.98 -7.72
N ASP A 55 19.48 1.25 -7.97
CA ASP A 55 20.84 1.80 -8.00
C ASP A 55 20.98 2.92 -9.03
N GLU A 56 21.80 3.93 -8.72
CA GLU A 56 21.97 5.09 -9.62
C GLU A 56 23.00 4.88 -10.74
N GLU A 57 23.87 3.88 -10.64
CA GLU A 57 24.94 3.59 -11.60
C GLU A 57 24.52 2.53 -12.62
N ASP A 58 23.99 1.40 -12.15
CA ASP A 58 23.67 0.24 -13.00
C ASP A 58 22.17 -0.01 -13.19
N ASN A 59 21.32 0.71 -12.44
CA ASN A 59 19.86 0.59 -12.46
C ASN A 59 19.36 -0.82 -12.06
N GLU A 60 20.16 -1.58 -11.30
CA GLU A 60 19.76 -2.82 -10.66
C GLU A 60 18.98 -2.54 -9.36
N THR A 61 18.25 -3.55 -8.88
CA THR A 61 17.49 -3.42 -7.63
C THR A 61 18.40 -3.61 -6.42
N LEU A 62 18.59 -2.56 -5.62
CA LEU A 62 19.32 -2.60 -4.35
C LEU A 62 18.47 -3.15 -3.21
N LEU A 63 17.18 -2.79 -3.19
CA LEU A 63 16.25 -3.19 -2.14
C LEU A 63 14.85 -3.36 -2.70
N LEU A 64 14.22 -4.47 -2.31
CA LEU A 64 12.80 -4.71 -2.44
C LEU A 64 12.28 -5.06 -1.04
N HIS A 65 11.45 -4.20 -0.46
CA HIS A 65 10.85 -4.43 0.85
C HIS A 65 9.35 -4.24 0.81
N ARG A 66 8.57 -5.27 1.15
CA ARG A 66 7.12 -5.15 1.26
C ARG A 66 6.77 -4.32 2.51
N ILE A 67 5.89 -3.33 2.37
CA ILE A 67 5.45 -2.57 3.54
C ILE A 67 4.57 -3.47 4.41
N MET A 68 4.96 -3.64 5.68
CA MET A 68 4.24 -4.45 6.66
C MET A 68 3.22 -3.61 7.43
N PRO A 69 2.08 -4.21 7.85
CA PRO A 69 1.11 -3.53 8.71
C PRO A 69 1.65 -3.30 10.14
N ASP A 70 2.60 -4.11 10.57
CA ASP A 70 3.17 -4.08 11.92
C ASP A 70 3.94 -2.78 12.19
N ASP A 71 3.94 -2.30 13.44
CA ASP A 71 4.69 -1.11 13.88
C ASP A 71 6.20 -1.39 14.02
N ILE A 72 6.85 -1.73 12.92
CA ILE A 72 8.30 -2.04 12.85
C ILE A 72 9.14 -0.85 12.37
N TYR A 73 8.52 0.19 11.81
CA TYR A 73 9.21 1.32 11.21
C TYR A 73 9.48 2.43 12.24
N ARG A 74 10.66 3.03 12.16
CA ARG A 74 11.05 4.17 13.00
C ARG A 74 11.66 5.27 12.13
N LYS A 75 11.20 6.51 12.30
CA LYS A 75 11.81 7.70 11.70
C LYS A 75 12.81 8.30 12.68
N GLN A 76 14.02 8.60 12.22
CA GLN A 76 15.10 9.18 13.01
C GLN A 76 15.71 10.38 12.28
N GLN A 77 16.11 11.42 13.02
CA GLN A 77 16.83 12.61 12.50
C GLN A 77 16.18 13.29 11.28
N ASP A 78 14.86 13.13 11.09
CA ASP A 78 14.07 13.62 9.96
C ASP A 78 14.46 13.11 8.55
N THR A 79 15.54 12.33 8.43
CA THR A 79 16.08 11.84 7.16
C THR A 79 16.36 10.35 7.16
N ILE A 80 16.08 9.62 8.24
CA ILE A 80 16.33 8.19 8.33
C ILE A 80 15.01 7.46 8.61
N ILE A 81 14.75 6.39 7.87
CA ILE A 81 13.70 5.42 8.16
C ILE A 81 14.37 4.06 8.36
N SER A 82 14.18 3.43 9.51
CA SER A 82 14.74 2.11 9.85
C SER A 82 13.64 1.12 10.22
N TRP A 83 13.87 -0.16 9.97
CA TRP A 83 12.98 -1.25 10.39
C TRP A 83 13.75 -2.56 10.58
N SER A 84 13.16 -3.48 11.34
CA SER A 84 13.62 -4.86 11.43
C SER A 84 12.97 -5.68 10.31
N ASP A 85 13.78 -6.26 9.45
CA ASP A 85 13.31 -7.12 8.37
C ASP A 85 13.03 -8.54 8.91
N PRO A 86 11.77 -9.01 8.91
CA PRO A 86 11.42 -10.33 9.44
C PRO A 86 11.90 -11.47 8.53
N GLU A 87 12.08 -11.25 7.23
CA GLU A 87 12.54 -12.27 6.29
C GLU A 87 14.03 -12.56 6.49
N TYR A 88 14.84 -11.51 6.67
CA TYR A 88 16.28 -11.63 6.82
C TYR A 88 16.77 -11.52 8.27
N SER A 89 15.87 -11.32 9.24
CA SER A 89 16.16 -11.17 10.68
C SER A 89 17.29 -10.16 10.97
N THR A 90 17.29 -9.04 10.26
CA THR A 90 18.32 -7.99 10.32
C THR A 90 17.70 -6.60 10.29
N GLU A 91 18.41 -5.59 10.77
CA GLU A 91 17.94 -4.21 10.68
C GLU A 91 18.36 -3.57 9.35
N LEU A 92 17.41 -2.87 8.74
CA LEU A 92 17.61 -2.09 7.53
C LEU A 92 17.33 -0.62 7.83
N ALA A 93 18.03 0.26 7.10
CA ALA A 93 17.77 1.69 7.14
C ALA A 93 17.90 2.33 5.75
N LEU A 94 17.01 3.27 5.46
CA LEU A 94 17.12 4.21 4.36
C LEU A 94 17.53 5.57 4.92
N SER A 95 18.69 6.07 4.48
CA SER A 95 19.12 7.43 4.76
C SER A 95 18.84 8.31 3.54
N PHE A 96 17.91 9.24 3.67
CA PHE A 96 17.48 10.14 2.62
C PHE A 96 18.41 11.32 2.49
N GLN A 97 18.65 11.74 1.25
CA GLN A 97 19.36 12.98 0.97
C GLN A 97 18.53 14.20 1.38
N GLU A 98 17.21 14.14 1.25
CA GLU A 98 16.30 15.25 1.54
C GLU A 98 15.24 14.87 2.57
N THR A 99 14.99 15.76 3.53
CA THR A 99 13.94 15.62 4.56
C THR A 99 12.53 15.54 3.97
N THR A 100 12.29 16.25 2.87
CA THR A 100 11.04 16.22 2.10
C THR A 100 10.77 14.82 1.56
N GLY A 101 11.77 14.19 0.95
CA GLY A 101 11.71 12.81 0.47
C GLY A 101 11.46 11.78 1.57
N CYS A 102 12.16 11.93 2.70
CA CYS A 102 11.94 11.07 3.87
C CYS A 102 10.51 11.20 4.39
N SER A 103 10.01 12.43 4.55
CA SER A 103 8.67 12.67 5.07
C SER A 103 7.59 12.12 4.13
N TYR A 104 7.77 12.26 2.81
CA TYR A 104 6.87 11.66 1.83
C TYR A 104 6.74 10.14 1.97
N ILE A 105 7.88 9.42 2.01
CA ILE A 105 7.87 7.96 2.16
C ILE A 105 7.31 7.54 3.52
N TRP A 106 7.69 8.25 4.58
CA TRP A 106 7.21 7.99 5.94
C TRP A 106 5.69 8.13 6.05
N ASP A 107 5.13 9.22 5.52
CA ASP A 107 3.69 9.48 5.56
C ASP A 107 2.90 8.40 4.80
N HIS A 108 3.45 7.92 3.68
CA HIS A 108 2.88 6.80 2.92
C HIS A 108 2.88 5.49 3.73
N ILE A 109 3.99 5.14 4.40
CA ILE A 109 4.06 3.95 5.28
C ILE A 109 3.01 4.07 6.40
N CYS A 110 2.97 5.22 7.09
CA CYS A 110 2.00 5.47 8.16
C CYS A 110 0.55 5.43 7.67
N ASN A 111 0.28 5.92 6.46
CA ASN A 111 -1.05 5.87 5.87
C ASN A 111 -1.48 4.43 5.56
N PHE A 112 -0.55 3.60 5.06
CA PHE A 112 -0.81 2.19 4.80
C PHE A 112 -1.11 1.42 6.09
N GLN A 113 -0.27 1.57 7.12
CA GLN A 113 -0.49 0.93 8.43
C GLN A 113 -1.84 1.35 9.04
N ARG A 114 -2.19 2.65 8.99
CA ARG A 114 -3.50 3.12 9.48
C ARG A 114 -4.66 2.53 8.68
N THR A 115 -4.57 2.51 7.35
CA THR A 115 -5.65 2.00 6.50
C THR A 115 -5.95 0.54 6.79
N LEU A 116 -4.92 -0.28 7.02
CA LEU A 116 -5.08 -1.69 7.40
C LEU A 116 -5.56 -1.88 8.83
N GLN A 117 -5.11 -1.05 9.77
CA GLN A 117 -5.65 -1.06 11.13
C GLN A 117 -7.14 -0.71 11.11
N PHE A 118 -7.57 0.30 10.35
CA PHE A 118 -8.98 0.65 10.21
C PHE A 118 -9.79 -0.43 9.50
N SER A 119 -9.26 -1.09 8.46
CA SER A 119 -9.97 -2.21 7.83
C SER A 119 -10.11 -3.39 8.77
N THR A 120 -9.09 -3.69 9.58
CA THR A 120 -9.10 -4.76 10.59
C THR A 120 -10.02 -4.42 11.76
N LEU A 121 -9.99 -3.18 12.27
CA LEU A 121 -10.90 -2.70 13.31
C LEU A 121 -12.34 -2.65 12.82
N ASN A 122 -12.57 -2.23 11.57
CA ASN A 122 -13.86 -2.40 10.94
C ASN A 122 -14.23 -3.87 10.96
N ASN A 123 -13.37 -4.78 10.52
CA ASN A 123 -13.66 -6.21 10.53
C ASN A 123 -13.95 -6.77 11.94
N GLU A 124 -13.24 -6.32 12.99
CA GLU A 124 -13.46 -6.73 14.39
C GLU A 124 -14.74 -6.11 15.00
N THR A 125 -15.04 -4.84 14.71
CA THR A 125 -16.29 -4.18 15.10
C THR A 125 -17.47 -4.80 14.33
N PHE A 126 -17.22 -5.22 13.09
CA PHE A 126 -18.13 -6.02 12.30
C PHE A 126 -18.22 -7.43 12.85
N HIS A 127 -17.19 -8.11 13.36
CA HIS A 127 -17.36 -9.44 13.97
C HIS A 127 -18.14 -9.39 15.29
N SER A 128 -18.01 -8.31 16.08
CA SER A 128 -18.81 -8.12 17.29
C SER A 128 -20.26 -7.67 17.01
N MET A 129 -20.58 -7.23 15.78
CA MET A 129 -21.94 -6.85 15.35
C MET A 129 -22.51 -7.69 14.18
N ASN A 130 -21.70 -8.57 13.57
CA ASN A 130 -22.02 -9.53 12.49
C ASN A 130 -22.64 -10.80 13.04
N SER A 131 -23.32 -10.71 14.18
CA SER A 131 -24.33 -11.73 14.43
C SER A 131 -25.43 -11.70 13.36
N GLU A 132 -25.53 -10.66 12.49
CA GLU A 132 -26.62 -10.54 11.52
C GLU A 132 -26.31 -10.08 10.07
N LEU A 133 -25.07 -9.80 9.63
CA LEU A 133 -24.82 -9.64 8.18
C LEU A 133 -24.65 -11.02 7.55
N ARG A 134 -25.75 -11.52 6.96
CA ARG A 134 -25.78 -12.77 6.21
C ARG A 134 -24.87 -12.65 4.98
N GLU A 135 -23.83 -13.47 4.91
CA GLU A 135 -23.02 -13.62 3.71
C GLU A 135 -23.90 -14.02 2.52
N LEU A 136 -23.63 -13.40 1.36
CA LEU A 136 -24.32 -13.74 0.12
C LEU A 136 -23.82 -15.09 -0.40
N PRO A 137 -24.71 -15.96 -0.90
CA PRO A 137 -24.30 -17.21 -1.53
C PRO A 137 -23.48 -16.91 -2.80
N VAL A 138 -22.69 -17.90 -3.22
CA VAL A 138 -21.92 -17.88 -4.48
C VAL A 138 -22.82 -17.45 -5.65
N VAL A 139 -22.36 -16.52 -6.47
CA VAL A 139 -23.15 -15.89 -7.56
C VAL A 139 -23.36 -16.88 -8.69
N GLU A 140 -24.52 -17.53 -8.70
CA GLU A 140 -24.99 -18.45 -9.73
C GLU A 140 -26.45 -18.14 -10.07
N LEU A 141 -26.93 -18.51 -11.26
CA LEU A 141 -28.32 -18.27 -11.67
C LEU A 141 -29.34 -18.87 -10.68
N SER A 142 -28.96 -19.95 -10.01
CA SER A 142 -29.74 -20.64 -8.96
C SER A 142 -29.83 -19.85 -7.64
N THR A 143 -28.88 -18.96 -7.36
CA THR A 143 -28.77 -18.23 -6.09
C THR A 143 -29.18 -16.76 -6.20
N LEU A 144 -29.40 -16.25 -7.42
CA LEU A 144 -29.88 -14.88 -7.68
C LEU A 144 -31.14 -14.49 -6.88
N PRO A 145 -32.18 -15.34 -6.74
CA PRO A 145 -33.34 -14.98 -5.93
C PRO A 145 -33.01 -14.80 -4.44
N LEU A 146 -32.03 -15.54 -3.95
CA LEU A 146 -31.58 -15.48 -2.56
C LEU A 146 -30.70 -14.25 -2.32
N ILE A 147 -29.86 -13.89 -3.30
CA ILE A 147 -29.06 -12.66 -3.29
C ILE A 147 -29.97 -11.43 -3.30
N LEU A 148 -30.98 -11.42 -4.18
CA LEU A 148 -31.95 -10.31 -4.26
C LEU A 148 -32.70 -10.13 -2.93
N LYS A 149 -33.10 -11.23 -2.30
CA LYS A 149 -33.78 -11.21 -1.01
C LYS A 149 -32.90 -10.60 0.09
N THR A 150 -31.64 -11.05 0.20
CA THR A 150 -30.70 -10.52 1.19
C THR A 150 -30.40 -9.04 0.98
N VAL A 151 -30.26 -8.59 -0.28
CA VAL A 151 -30.04 -7.17 -0.62
C VAL A 151 -31.30 -6.32 -0.37
N SER A 152 -32.49 -6.91 -0.48
CA SER A 152 -33.74 -6.20 -0.15
C SER A 152 -34.03 -6.10 1.36
N GLU A 153 -33.41 -6.99 2.16
CA GLU A 153 -33.54 -7.04 3.61
C GLU A 153 -32.48 -6.16 4.33
N SER A 154 -31.45 -5.68 3.62
CA SER A 154 -30.44 -4.76 4.18
C SER A 154 -30.99 -3.33 4.38
N GLY A 155 -30.61 -2.68 5.47
CA GLY A 155 -31.15 -1.38 5.86
C GLY A 155 -30.61 -0.20 5.05
N ILE A 156 -31.33 0.93 5.04
CA ILE A 156 -30.98 2.16 4.29
C ILE A 156 -29.56 2.67 4.58
N ALA A 157 -29.06 2.46 5.81
CA ALA A 157 -27.70 2.84 6.22
C ALA A 157 -26.60 2.02 5.51
N ASP A 158 -26.87 0.75 5.21
CA ASP A 158 -25.94 -0.14 4.51
C ASP A 158 -25.89 0.20 3.02
N HIS A 159 -27.04 0.57 2.44
CA HIS A 159 -27.12 1.04 1.06
C HIS A 159 -26.35 2.35 0.82
N MET A 160 -26.43 3.31 1.75
CA MET A 160 -25.66 4.57 1.65
C MET A 160 -24.15 4.33 1.66
N ARG A 161 -23.67 3.39 2.49
CA ARG A 161 -22.26 3.00 2.57
C ARG A 161 -21.76 2.27 1.33
N LEU A 162 -22.61 1.45 0.71
CA LEU A 162 -22.33 0.84 -0.59
C LEU A 162 -22.18 1.89 -1.70
N THR A 163 -23.05 2.90 -1.76
CA THR A 163 -22.89 3.99 -2.74
C THR A 163 -21.59 4.77 -2.55
N ASP A 164 -21.18 5.04 -1.31
CA ASP A 164 -19.90 5.71 -1.04
C ASP A 164 -18.69 4.87 -1.45
N LEU A 165 -18.79 3.53 -1.35
CA LEU A 165 -17.73 2.61 -1.76
C LEU A 165 -17.66 2.47 -3.29
N ILE A 166 -18.82 2.40 -3.95
CA ILE A 166 -18.94 2.33 -5.42
C ILE A 166 -18.47 3.64 -6.08
N VAL A 167 -18.75 4.79 -5.46
CA VAL A 167 -18.27 6.10 -5.95
C VAL A 167 -16.74 6.24 -5.84
N LYS A 168 -16.10 5.53 -4.90
CA LYS A 168 -14.64 5.53 -4.74
C LYS A 168 -13.92 4.55 -5.67
N ASP A 169 -14.63 3.56 -6.21
CA ASP A 169 -14.06 2.60 -7.15
C ASP A 169 -14.29 3.06 -8.60
N VAL A 170 -13.31 3.77 -9.16
CA VAL A 170 -13.33 4.32 -10.53
C VAL A 170 -13.48 3.22 -11.59
N ARG A 171 -13.29 1.94 -11.25
CA ARG A 171 -13.48 0.81 -12.17
C ARG A 171 -14.95 0.40 -12.35
N PHE A 172 -15.86 0.75 -11.43
CA PHE A 172 -17.28 0.44 -11.60
C PHE A 172 -17.98 1.35 -12.60
N LEU A 173 -17.50 2.60 -12.75
CA LEU A 173 -18.11 3.58 -13.66
C LEU A 173 -17.71 3.38 -15.13
N SER A 174 -16.71 2.54 -15.43
CA SER A 174 -16.25 2.33 -16.81
C SER A 174 -17.03 1.27 -17.59
N LEU A 175 -18.03 0.61 -17.00
CA LEU A 175 -18.84 -0.42 -17.66
C LEU A 175 -20.27 0.01 -18.02
N THR A 176 -20.60 1.31 -17.89
CA THR A 176 -21.96 1.82 -18.14
C THR A 176 -22.11 2.69 -19.40
N PHE A 177 -21.17 2.60 -20.35
CA PHE A 177 -21.39 3.14 -21.70
C PHE A 177 -21.22 2.06 -22.76
N PHE A 178 -22.30 1.32 -23.02
CA PHE A 178 -22.71 0.91 -24.36
C PHE A 178 -24.24 0.95 -24.44
#